data_AF-A0A2D6RKF4-F1
#
_entry.id   AF-A0A2D6RKF4-F1
#
_cell.length_a   1.000
_cell.length_b   1.000
_cell.length_c   1.000
_cell.angle_alpha   90.00
_cell.angle_beta   90.00
_cell.angle_gamma   90.00
#
_symmetry.space_group_name_H-M   'P 1'
#
loop_
_entity.id
_entity.type
_entity.pdbx_description
1 polymer ?
#
loop_
_entity_poly.entity_id
_entity_poly.type
_entity_poly.pdbx_seq_one_letter_code
_entity_poly.pdbx_strand_id
1 'polypeptide(L)' 'IKLRSSKIKTDKFLESKIKNLYVAGDGAGVSGNIVGAAATGIIAAKGILR' A
#
# COMPACT_ATOMS: atom_id res chain seq x y z
N ILE A 1 -15.54 -11.25 -13.42
CA ILE A 1 -15.11 -11.36 -12.00
C ILE A 1 -13.95 -10.38 -11.78
N LYS A 2 -14.04 -9.44 -10.81
CA LYS A 2 -12.98 -8.42 -10.57
C LYS A 2 -12.14 -8.91 -9.39
N LEU A 3 -11.02 -9.57 -9.69
CA LEU A 3 -10.13 -10.18 -8.69
C LEU A 3 -9.38 -9.09 -7.89
N ARG A 4 -10.05 -8.48 -6.91
CA ARG A 4 -9.42 -7.60 -5.90
C ARG A 4 -8.77 -8.40 -4.75
N SER A 5 -8.47 -9.69 -4.97
CA SER A 5 -8.02 -10.64 -3.93
C SER A 5 -6.53 -10.58 -3.60
N SER A 6 -5.69 -9.87 -4.37
CA SER A 6 -4.25 -9.76 -4.08
C SER A 6 -3.91 -8.59 -3.16
N LYS A 7 -4.80 -8.24 -2.22
CA LYS A 7 -4.50 -7.20 -1.23
C LYS A 7 -3.41 -7.70 -0.29
N ILE A 8 -2.23 -7.09 -0.35
CA ILE A 8 -1.14 -7.38 0.56
C ILE A 8 -1.60 -6.98 1.97
N LYS A 9 -1.42 -7.88 2.95
CA LYS A 9 -1.67 -7.54 4.36
C LYS A 9 -0.61 -6.55 4.82
N THR A 10 -1.05 -5.35 5.18
CA THR A 10 -0.21 -4.29 5.68
C THR A 10 -0.71 -3.73 7.01
N ASP A 11 0.15 -2.99 7.68
CA ASP A 11 -0.20 -2.16 8.82
C ASP A 11 -0.79 -0.80 8.38
N LYS A 12 -0.94 0.14 9.34
CA LYS A 12 -1.46 1.49 9.11
C LYS A 12 -0.53 2.41 8.30
N PHE A 13 0.75 2.06 8.19
CA PHE A 13 1.74 2.75 7.38
C PHE A 13 2.03 2.04 6.06
N LEU A 14 1.22 1.05 5.72
CA LEU A 14 1.40 0.21 4.54
C LEU A 14 2.69 -0.63 4.56
N GLU A 15 3.24 -0.88 5.75
CA GLU A 15 4.31 -1.85 5.96
C GLU A 15 3.72 -3.26 5.88
N SER A 16 4.35 -4.12 5.08
CA SER A 16 3.98 -5.53 4.98
C SER A 16 4.40 -6.31 6.23
N LYS A 17 4.16 -7.63 6.23
CA LYS A 17 4.73 -8.50 7.28
C LYS A 17 6.26 -8.54 7.28
N ILE A 18 6.90 -8.14 6.18
CA ILE A 18 8.34 -8.02 6.08
C ILE A 18 8.72 -6.63 6.56
N LYS A 19 9.55 -6.58 7.59
CA LYS A 19 10.00 -5.33 8.20
C LYS A 19 10.74 -4.46 7.17
N ASN A 20 10.49 -3.16 7.19
CA ASN A 20 11.00 -2.17 6.24
C ASN A 20 10.55 -2.38 4.77
N LEU A 21 9.57 -3.25 4.51
CA LEU A 21 8.98 -3.42 3.18
C LEU A 21 7.59 -2.79 3.14
N TYR A 22 7.47 -1.66 2.45
CA TYR A 22 6.23 -0.90 2.32
C TYR A 22 5.63 -1.09 0.93
N VAL A 23 4.31 -1.07 0.85
CA VAL A 23 3.59 -1.32 -0.41
C VAL A 23 2.54 -0.24 -0.64
N ALA A 24 2.50 0.34 -1.83
CA ALA A 24 1.57 1.40 -2.18
C ALA A 24 1.02 1.19 -3.60
N GLY A 25 -0.08 1.86 -3.92
CA GLY A 25 -0.68 1.80 -5.25
C GLY A 25 -1.56 0.57 -5.52
N ASP A 26 -1.98 0.47 -6.78
CA ASP A 26 -2.98 -0.52 -7.23
C ASP A 26 -2.40 -1.94 -7.24
N GLY A 27 -1.10 -2.08 -7.58
CA GLY A 27 -0.42 -3.38 -7.64
C GLY A 27 -0.34 -4.09 -6.29
N ALA A 28 -0.38 -3.34 -5.19
CA ALA A 28 -0.44 -3.86 -3.83
C ALA A 28 -1.87 -4.15 -3.34
N GLY A 29 -2.88 -3.83 -4.16
CA GLY A 29 -4.30 -3.97 -3.83
C GLY A 29 -4.79 -2.98 -2.76
N VAL A 30 -4.04 -1.89 -2.53
CA VAL A 30 -4.38 -0.85 -1.54
C VAL A 30 -5.11 0.34 -2.14
N SER A 31 -5.04 0.54 -3.46
CA SER A 31 -5.83 1.54 -4.19
C SER A 31 -6.56 0.94 -5.39
N GLY A 32 -7.29 1.78 -6.14
CA GLY A 32 -7.87 1.39 -7.44
C GLY A 32 -7.95 2.52 -8.46
N ASN A 33 -7.16 3.58 -8.26
CA ASN A 33 -7.08 4.76 -9.13
C ASN A 33 -5.79 5.55 -8.83
N ILE A 34 -5.45 6.50 -9.71
CA ILE A 34 -4.20 7.28 -9.61
C ILE A 34 -4.13 8.15 -8.34
N VAL A 35 -5.27 8.70 -7.91
CA VAL A 35 -5.34 9.54 -6.70
C VAL A 35 -5.10 8.70 -5.45
N GLY A 36 -5.71 7.52 -5.36
CA GLY A 36 -5.51 6.58 -4.27
C GLY A 36 -4.08 6.02 -4.26
N ALA A 37 -3.48 5.79 -5.43
CA ALA A 37 -2.09 5.40 -5.53
C ALA A 37 -1.14 6.49 -4.99
N ALA A 38 -1.39 7.76 -5.32
CA ALA A 38 -0.62 8.88 -4.78
C ALA A 38 -0.79 9.01 -3.26
N ALA A 39 -2.03 8.94 -2.76
CA ALA A 39 -2.31 9.03 -1.32
C ALA A 39 -1.66 7.89 -0.52
N THR A 40 -1.73 6.65 -1.02
CA THR A 40 -1.07 5.51 -0.39
C THR A 40 0.46 5.63 -0.44
N GLY A 41 1.03 6.19 -1.51
CA GLY A 41 2.45 6.50 -1.59
C GLY A 41 2.91 7.45 -0.48
N ILE A 42 2.13 8.48 -0.16
CA ILE A 42 2.44 9.41 0.94
C ILE A 42 2.36 8.70 2.30
N ILE A 43 1.40 7.80 2.50
CA ILE A 43 1.27 7.02 3.75
C ILE A 43 2.48 6.09 3.94
N ALA A 44 2.88 5.38 2.88
CA ALA A 44 4.08 4.54 2.89
C ALA A 44 5.35 5.36 3.17
N ALA A 45 5.49 6.53 2.53
CA ALA A 45 6.63 7.42 2.78
C ALA A 45 6.70 7.90 4.24
N LYS A 46 5.56 8.20 4.87
CA LYS A 46 5.51 8.52 6.32
C LYS A 46 5.92 7.34 7.20
N GLY A 47 5.64 6.11 6.76
CA GLY A 47 6.10 4.89 7.42
C GLY A 47 7.61 4.71 7.33
N ILE A 48 8.20 5.02 6.17
CA ILE A 48 9.64 4.93 5.90
C ILE A 48 10.44 5.99 6.68
N LEU A 49 9.90 7.20 6.82
CA LEU A 49 10.56 8.32 7.51
C LEU A 49 10.54 8.21 9.05
N ARG A 50 9.80 7.23 9.60
CA ARG A 50 9.64 7.03 11.04
C ARG A 50 10.65 6.05 11.59
#